data_AF-A0AAJ1NCT4-F1
#
_entry.id   AF-A0AAJ1NCT4-F1
#
_cell.length_a   1.000
_cell.length_b   1.000
_cell.length_c   1.000
_cell.angle_alpha   90.00
_cell.angle_beta   90.00
_cell.angle_gamma   90.00
#
_symmetry.space_group_name_H-M   'P 1'
#
loop_
_entity.id
_entity.type
_entity.pdbx_description
1 polymer ?
#
loop_
_entity_poly.entity_id
_entity_poly.type
_entity_poly.pdbx_seq_one_letter_code
_entity_poly.pdbx_strand_id
1 'polypeptide(L)'
;MEFKHSPAPWKYTIRNANEIMTTFHGVTIGDVYLDITTANQKADSHLIAAAPELLEALIELTESAKEAIDGLGDLSDAIDTAKAAIAKALGQQ
;
A
#
# COMPACT_ATOMS: atom_id res chain seq x y z
N MET A 1 2.58 -14.66 14.51
CA MET A 1 3.09 -14.94 13.15
C MET A 1 3.98 -13.78 12.76
N GLU A 2 5.15 -14.02 12.17
CA GLU A 2 5.95 -12.95 11.57
C GLU A 2 5.23 -12.48 10.29
N PHE A 3 4.85 -11.21 10.24
CA PHE A 3 4.09 -10.67 9.13
C PHE A 3 5.03 -10.44 7.93
N LYS A 4 4.83 -11.19 6.83
CA LYS A 4 5.68 -11.14 5.63
C LYS A 4 5.03 -10.29 4.56
N HIS A 5 5.38 -9.00 4.52
CA HIS A 5 5.01 -8.10 3.41
C HIS A 5 6.28 -7.61 2.70
N SER A 6 6.14 -7.21 1.44
CA SER A 6 7.23 -6.49 0.78
C SER A 6 7.38 -5.09 1.41
N PRO A 7 8.61 -4.67 1.75
CA PRO A 7 8.85 -3.39 2.40
C PRO A 7 8.56 -2.22 1.44
N ALA A 8 7.86 -1.20 1.93
CA ALA A 8 7.68 0.09 1.27
C ALA A 8 9.02 0.87 1.18
N PRO A 9 9.17 1.86 0.29
CA PRO A 9 8.17 2.40 -0.64
C PRO A 9 8.15 1.68 -1.99
N TRP A 10 6.95 1.39 -2.48
CA TRP A 10 6.74 0.93 -3.85
C TRP A 10 6.84 2.11 -4.82
N LYS A 11 7.56 1.91 -5.94
CA LYS A 11 7.71 2.93 -6.99
C LYS A 11 7.03 2.46 -8.26
N TYR A 12 6.23 3.32 -8.89
CA TYR A 12 5.73 3.08 -10.24
C TYR A 12 6.69 3.72 -11.25
N THR A 13 6.82 3.10 -12.42
CA THR A 13 7.53 3.69 -13.56
C THR A 13 6.59 3.70 -14.75
N ILE A 14 6.37 4.86 -15.35
CA ILE A 14 5.61 4.97 -16.60
C ILE A 14 6.56 4.62 -17.74
N ARG A 15 6.34 3.49 -18.42
CA ARG A 15 6.96 3.27 -19.74
C ARG A 15 6.03 3.86 -20.80
N ASN A 16 6.57 4.69 -21.67
CA ASN A 16 5.85 5.15 -22.86
C ASN A 16 5.49 3.92 -23.70
N ALA A 17 4.22 3.54 -23.70
CA ALA A 17 3.72 2.33 -24.37
C ALA A 17 3.74 2.40 -25.92
N ASN A 18 4.30 3.47 -26.50
CA ASN A 18 4.34 3.66 -27.95
C ASN A 18 5.67 3.27 -28.61
N GLU A 19 6.64 2.74 -27.87
CA GLU A 19 7.85 2.14 -28.45
C GLU A 19 8.07 0.74 -27.88
N ILE A 20 7.35 -0.23 -28.45
CA ILE A 20 7.73 -1.65 -28.35
C ILE A 20 9.04 -1.83 -29.13
N MET A 21 10.16 -1.57 -28.48
CA MET A 21 11.45 -2.17 -28.82
C MET A 21 12.46 -1.86 -27.73
N THR A 22 12.80 -2.84 -26.90
CA THR A 22 14.18 -2.98 -26.39
C THR A 22 14.41 -4.38 -25.84
N THR A 23 15.29 -5.10 -26.52
CA THR A 23 15.93 -6.33 -26.07
C THR A 23 16.62 -6.08 -24.73
N PHE A 24 16.30 -6.85 -23.69
CA PHE A 24 16.96 -6.76 -22.40
C PHE A 24 18.23 -7.62 -22.37
N HIS A 25 19.39 -6.99 -22.21
CA HIS A 25 20.59 -7.64 -21.68
C HIS A 25 20.82 -7.12 -20.26
N GLY A 26 20.21 -7.78 -19.28
CA GLY A 26 20.42 -7.47 -17.86
C GLY A 26 20.18 -8.70 -17.01
N VAL A 27 21.19 -9.11 -16.25
CA VAL A 27 21.01 -10.10 -15.19
C VAL A 27 20.36 -9.38 -14.02
N THR A 28 19.13 -9.75 -13.71
CA THR A 28 18.39 -9.19 -12.56
C THR A 28 18.60 -10.11 -11.37
N ILE A 29 19.14 -9.58 -10.27
CA ILE A 29 19.24 -10.29 -8.99
C ILE A 29 18.34 -9.55 -8.00
N GLY A 30 17.15 -10.12 -7.74
CA GLY A 30 16.24 -9.73 -6.66
C GLY A 30 15.59 -8.35 -6.79
N ASP A 31 14.37 -8.31 -7.34
CA ASP A 31 13.21 -7.55 -6.86
C ASP A 31 12.06 -7.82 -7.84
N VAL A 32 10.87 -8.19 -7.33
CA VAL A 32 9.73 -8.63 -8.15
C VAL A 32 9.12 -7.43 -8.88
N TYR A 33 9.08 -7.49 -10.21
CA TYR A 33 8.37 -6.51 -11.03
C TYR A 33 6.97 -7.02 -11.35
N LEU A 34 5.94 -6.27 -10.97
CA LEU A 34 4.54 -6.53 -11.32
C LEU A 34 4.09 -5.48 -12.34
N ASP A 35 3.93 -5.90 -13.59
CA ASP A 35 3.38 -5.05 -14.66
C ASP A 35 1.86 -5.27 -14.71
N ILE A 36 1.10 -4.35 -14.14
CA ILE A 36 -0.36 -4.39 -14.15
C ILE A 36 -0.82 -3.42 -15.25
N THR A 37 -1.26 -3.92 -16.39
CA THR A 37 -1.81 -3.08 -17.48
C THR A 37 -3.30 -2.83 -17.23
N THR A 38 -3.63 -1.83 -16.40
CA THR A 38 -5.02 -1.38 -16.18
C THR A 38 -5.23 0.04 -16.71
N ALA A 39 -6.49 0.46 -16.89
CA ALA A 39 -6.77 1.87 -17.17
C ALA A 39 -6.42 2.80 -15.96
N ASN A 40 -6.19 2.21 -14.78
CA ASN A 40 -6.07 2.92 -13.50
C ASN A 40 -4.70 2.71 -12.82
N GLN A 41 -3.64 2.37 -13.56
CA GLN A 41 -2.32 2.01 -13.03
C GLN A 41 -1.81 2.92 -11.91
N LYS A 42 -2.01 4.23 -12.04
CA LYS A 42 -1.60 5.20 -11.02
C LYS A 42 -2.37 5.00 -9.71
N ALA A 43 -3.70 4.91 -9.77
CA ALA A 43 -4.53 4.68 -8.59
C ALA A 43 -4.24 3.32 -7.95
N ASP A 44 -4.10 2.27 -8.76
CA ASP A 44 -3.76 0.92 -8.30
C ASP A 44 -2.39 0.91 -7.60
N SER A 45 -1.41 1.68 -8.11
CA SER A 45 -0.09 1.79 -7.49
C SER A 45 -0.14 2.44 -6.10
N HIS A 46 -0.97 3.46 -5.91
CA HIS A 46 -1.15 4.10 -4.61
C HIS A 46 -1.81 3.14 -3.61
N LEU A 47 -2.84 2.41 -4.04
CA LEU A 47 -3.53 1.43 -3.21
C LEU A 47 -2.61 0.28 -2.78
N ILE A 48 -1.84 -0.29 -3.71
CA ILE A 48 -0.86 -1.35 -3.41
C ILE A 48 0.23 -0.82 -2.47
N ALA A 49 0.71 0.40 -2.71
CA ALA A 49 1.75 1.00 -1.88
C ALA A 49 1.31 1.29 -0.45
N ALA A 50 0.01 1.52 -0.21
CA ALA A 50 -0.59 1.75 1.10
C ALA A 50 -1.07 0.47 1.79
N ALA A 51 -1.03 -0.69 1.12
CA ALA A 51 -1.59 -1.94 1.66
C ALA A 51 -1.01 -2.36 3.03
N PRO A 52 0.31 -2.22 3.30
CA PRO A 52 0.85 -2.50 4.64
C PRO A 52 0.25 -1.59 5.71
N GLU A 53 0.26 -0.27 5.48
CA GLU A 53 -0.27 0.70 6.44
C GLU A 53 -1.79 0.60 6.61
N LEU A 54 -2.53 0.25 5.56
CA LEU A 54 -3.97 -0.02 5.63
C LEU A 54 -4.26 -1.23 6.51
N LEU A 55 -3.45 -2.28 6.44
CA LEU A 55 -3.63 -3.45 7.28
C LEU A 55 -3.32 -3.15 8.74
N GLU A 56 -2.22 -2.44 9.02
CA GLU A 56 -1.85 -2.00 10.37
C GLU A 56 -2.98 -1.14 10.98
N ALA A 57 -3.47 -0.15 10.23
CA ALA A 57 -4.57 0.71 10.67
C ALA A 57 -5.87 -0.07 10.94
N LEU A 58 -6.17 -1.09 10.14
CA LEU A 58 -7.35 -1.94 10.37
C LEU A 58 -7.21 -2.79 11.64
N ILE A 59 -6.03 -3.33 11.92
CA ILE A 59 -5.76 -4.07 13.15
C ILE A 59 -5.95 -3.14 14.35
N GLU A 60 -5.31 -1.97 14.33
CA GLU A 60 -5.39 -0.97 15.40
C GLU A 60 -6.85 -0.53 15.64
N LEU A 61 -7.61 -0.24 14.58
CA LEU A 61 -9.03 0.06 14.69
C LEU A 61 -9.85 -1.06 15.32
N THR A 62 -9.59 -2.33 14.97
CA THR A 62 -10.34 -3.45 15.56
C THR A 62 -10.02 -3.67 17.03
N GLU A 63 -8.77 -3.44 17.44
CA GLU A 63 -8.35 -3.55 18.84
C GLU A 63 -8.91 -2.39 19.66
N SER A 64 -8.74 -1.14 19.21
CA SER A 64 -9.28 0.05 19.89
C SER A 64 -10.82 0.04 19.94
N ALA A 65 -11.50 -0.43 18.89
CA ALA A 65 -12.96 -0.57 18.91
C ALA A 65 -13.42 -1.57 19.97
N LYS A 66 -12.68 -2.67 20.16
CA LYS A 66 -12.98 -3.65 21.21
C LYS A 66 -12.78 -3.04 22.60
N GLU A 67 -11.67 -2.36 22.82
CA GLU A 67 -11.39 -1.68 24.10
C GLU A 67 -12.43 -0.61 24.44
N ALA A 68 -12.88 0.16 23.44
CA ALA A 68 -13.91 1.16 23.62
C ALA A 68 -15.30 0.56 23.93
N ILE A 69 -15.66 -0.57 23.31
CA ILE A 69 -16.87 -1.33 23.65
C ILE A 69 -16.82 -1.81 25.10
N ASP A 70 -15.64 -2.25 25.55
CA ASP A 70 -15.39 -2.67 26.94
C ASP A 70 -15.26 -1.47 27.91
N GLY A 71 -15.36 -0.23 27.42
CA GLY A 71 -15.28 1.01 28.19
C GLY A 71 -13.88 1.38 28.68
N LEU A 72 -12.85 0.78 28.07
CA LEU A 72 -11.45 0.86 28.50
C LEU A 72 -10.56 1.71 27.57
N GLY A 73 -11.06 2.12 26.39
CA GLY A 73 -10.25 2.80 25.37
C GLY A 73 -10.97 3.91 24.60
N ASP A 74 -10.20 4.64 23.78
CA ASP A 74 -10.64 5.65 22.82
C ASP A 74 -10.19 5.23 21.40
N LEU A 75 -10.92 5.66 20.37
CA LEU A 75 -10.63 5.36 18.97
C LEU A 75 -9.85 6.47 18.26
N SER A 76 -9.63 7.62 18.90
CA SER A 76 -9.06 8.82 18.24
C SER A 76 -7.78 8.52 17.46
N ASP A 77 -6.78 7.92 18.10
CA ASP A 77 -5.49 7.60 17.48
C ASP A 77 -5.64 6.60 16.33
N ALA A 78 -6.38 5.51 16.53
CA ALA A 78 -6.62 4.49 15.52
C ALA A 78 -7.36 5.06 14.28
N ILE A 79 -8.29 6.00 14.50
CA ILE A 79 -9.00 6.71 13.44
C ILE A 79 -8.02 7.60 12.64
N ASP A 80 -7.08 8.26 13.29
CA ASP A 80 -6.12 9.14 12.62
C ASP A 80 -5.08 8.34 11.83
N THR A 81 -4.60 7.19 12.35
CA THR A 81 -3.77 6.23 11.59
C THR A 81 -4.51 5.75 10.34
N ALA A 82 -5.79 5.38 10.48
CA ALA A 82 -6.60 4.94 9.35
C ALA A 82 -6.81 6.03 8.29
N LYS A 83 -7.06 7.28 8.69
CA LYS A 83 -7.16 8.41 7.75
C LYS A 83 -5.85 8.62 6.99
N ALA A 84 -4.71 8.52 7.65
CA ALA A 84 -3.41 8.66 7.00
C ALA A 84 -3.17 7.55 5.95
N ALA A 85 -3.45 6.28 6.30
CA ALA A 85 -3.34 5.16 5.37
C ALA A 85 -4.31 5.30 4.17
N ILE A 86 -5.54 5.78 4.41
CA ILE A 86 -6.51 6.07 3.35
C ILE A 86 -6.03 7.19 2.43
N ALA A 87 -5.49 8.28 2.98
CA ALA A 87 -4.96 9.38 2.18
C ALA A 87 -3.82 8.91 1.26
N LYS A 88 -2.92 8.05 1.77
CA LYS A 88 -1.87 7.40 0.97
C LYS A 88 -2.45 6.53 -0.14
N ALA A 89 -3.45 5.70 0.17
CA ALA A 89 -4.11 4.81 -0.79
C ALA A 89 -4.82 5.58 -1.92
N LEU A 90 -5.35 6.76 -1.62
CA LEU A 90 -5.98 7.66 -2.59
C LEU A 90 -4.96 8.54 -3.34
N GLY A 91 -3.66 8.49 -2.98
CA GLY A 91 -2.61 9.30 -3.58
C GLY A 91 -2.69 10.79 -3.20
N GLN A 92 -3.21 11.10 -2.02
CA GLN A 92 -3.42 12.46 -1.49
C GLN A 92 -2.31 12.92 -0.52
N GLN A 93 -1.32 12.06 -0.26
CA GLN A 93 -0.12 12.33 0.53
C GLN A 93 1.13 12.45 -0.36
#